data_AF-A0A2I2YTE2-F1
#
_entry.id   AF-A0A2I2YTE2-F1
#
_cell.length_a   1.000
_cell.length_b   1.000
_cell.length_c   1.000
_cell.angle_alpha   90.00
_cell.angle_beta   90.00
_cell.angle_gamma   90.00
#
_symmetry.space_group_name_H-M   'P 1'
#
loop_
_entity.id
_entity.type
_entity.pdbx_description
1 polymer ?
#
loop_
_entity_poly.entity_id
_entity_poly.type
_entity_poly.pdbx_seq_one_letter_code
_entity_poly.pdbx_strand_id
1 'polypeptide(L)'
;LCRDQASRMLRPTPRSCSSRVPVMPPRPGESLQAASQELSRRRQFSREHEAPFSAFLTDSFGRQHSYLRISLLEKCNLRCQYCMPEEGVPLTPKANLLTTKEILTLAWLFVKEGVEKIWLMGREPLIQPDEVDIVAQLQRLEGLRTIGVTTNGISLARLLPQLQRAGLSAINISLDTLVPAKFEFIVRRKAFHKVMEGIHKANEPGYNPVKVNCVMTRGLNEDELLDFAALIKGLPLDVAFIEYMPFDGNKWNFKKMEMLETVWQLWPELEKLSEEESRTAKAFKIPGFQGQISFIMSMSEHFCGTCNRLQITADGNLKVCLFGNSEQELLRIIGAAVGRKKQQHAGMFSISQMKNWPMILIGG
;
A
#
# COMPACT_ATOMS: atom_id res chain seq x y z
N LEU A 1 -43.01 -72.05 -8.46
CA LEU A 1 -42.66 -71.15 -7.35
C LEU A 1 -42.23 -69.82 -7.99
N CYS A 2 -43.21 -69.02 -8.42
CA CYS A 2 -43.71 -67.80 -7.73
C CYS A 2 -42.87 -66.57 -8.15
N ARG A 3 -43.41 -65.70 -9.03
CA ARG A 3 -44.26 -64.52 -8.72
C ARG A 3 -43.36 -63.31 -8.36
N ASP A 4 -43.47 -62.09 -8.88
CA ASP A 4 -44.56 -61.27 -9.44
C ASP A 4 -43.96 -60.27 -10.47
N GLN A 5 -44.57 -59.87 -11.61
CA GLN A 5 -45.70 -58.94 -11.81
C GLN A 5 -45.61 -57.64 -10.97
N ALA A 6 -45.94 -56.43 -11.40
CA ALA A 6 -46.23 -55.77 -12.68
C ALA A 6 -46.38 -54.26 -12.37
N SER A 7 -46.41 -53.42 -13.42
CA SER A 7 -47.03 -52.07 -13.46
C SER A 7 -46.24 -50.92 -12.82
N ARG A 8 -46.09 -49.72 -13.42
CA ARG A 8 -46.95 -49.02 -14.41
C ARG A 8 -46.25 -47.72 -14.86
N MET A 9 -46.44 -47.35 -16.15
CA MET A 9 -46.62 -45.99 -16.70
C MET A 9 -45.41 -45.02 -16.66
N LEU A 10 -44.93 -44.34 -17.71
CA LEU A 10 -45.43 -43.95 -19.04
C LEU A 10 -44.24 -43.73 -20.01
N ARG A 11 -44.50 -44.05 -21.29
CA ARG A 11 -43.75 -43.70 -22.53
C ARG A 11 -43.95 -42.21 -22.90
N PRO A 12 -43.48 -41.68 -24.06
CA PRO A 12 -42.26 -41.91 -24.86
C PRO A 12 -41.60 -40.58 -25.35
N THR A 13 -40.41 -40.64 -25.97
CA THR A 13 -40.08 -40.08 -27.32
C THR A 13 -38.56 -40.12 -27.55
N PRO A 14 -38.11 -40.41 -28.79
CA PRO A 14 -37.49 -39.31 -29.52
C PRO A 14 -37.88 -39.29 -31.00
N ARG A 15 -38.37 -38.14 -31.47
CA ARG A 15 -38.29 -37.71 -32.88
C ARG A 15 -38.31 -36.18 -32.96
N SER A 16 -37.23 -35.59 -33.42
CA SER A 16 -37.21 -34.34 -34.21
C SER A 16 -35.88 -34.35 -34.98
N CYS A 17 -35.85 -34.55 -36.31
CA CYS A 17 -36.25 -33.67 -37.41
C CYS A 17 -35.62 -32.27 -37.38
N SER A 18 -34.56 -32.17 -38.18
CA SER A 18 -33.96 -31.01 -38.84
C SER A 18 -34.88 -29.82 -39.06
N SER A 19 -34.44 -28.64 -38.60
CA SER A 19 -34.54 -27.41 -39.37
C SER A 19 -33.26 -26.58 -39.16
N ARG A 20 -32.50 -26.44 -40.24
CA ARG A 20 -31.30 -25.58 -40.31
C ARG A 20 -31.76 -24.13 -40.36
N VAL A 21 -31.41 -23.35 -39.34
CA VAL A 21 -31.33 -21.89 -39.45
C VAL A 21 -29.86 -21.55 -39.71
N PRO A 22 -29.51 -20.76 -40.75
CA PRO A 22 -28.12 -20.37 -40.96
C PRO A 22 -27.71 -19.39 -39.87
N VAL A 23 -26.77 -19.80 -39.02
CA VAL A 23 -26.05 -18.91 -38.12
C VAL A 23 -25.14 -18.04 -38.98
N MET A 24 -25.52 -16.77 -39.18
CA MET A 24 -24.60 -15.80 -39.77
C MET A 24 -23.40 -15.60 -38.81
N PRO A 25 -22.16 -15.55 -39.31
CA PRO A 25 -21.03 -15.17 -38.49
C PRO A 25 -21.19 -13.70 -38.05
N PRO A 26 -20.77 -13.34 -36.82
CA PRO A 26 -20.82 -11.95 -36.38
C PRO A 26 -19.92 -11.12 -37.30
N ARG A 27 -20.43 -9.95 -37.73
CA ARG A 27 -19.63 -8.98 -38.48
C ARG A 27 -18.48 -8.49 -37.57
N PRO A 28 -17.22 -8.44 -38.06
CA PRO A 28 -16.11 -7.97 -37.26
C PRO A 28 -16.23 -6.45 -37.09
N GLY A 29 -16.53 -5.98 -35.87
CA GLY A 29 -16.47 -4.55 -35.52
C GLY A 29 -17.45 -4.07 -34.45
N GLU A 30 -18.59 -4.74 -34.24
CA GLU A 30 -19.67 -4.18 -33.40
C GLU A 30 -19.60 -4.54 -31.90
N SER A 31 -18.84 -5.58 -31.51
CA SER A 31 -18.81 -6.05 -30.10
C SER A 31 -17.89 -5.25 -29.17
N LEU A 32 -16.82 -4.64 -29.70
CA LEU A 32 -15.83 -3.91 -28.90
C LEU A 32 -16.33 -2.52 -28.48
N GLN A 33 -17.10 -1.83 -29.34
CA GLN A 33 -17.65 -0.50 -29.04
C GLN A 33 -18.80 -0.58 -28.02
N ALA A 34 -19.69 -1.57 -28.12
CA ALA A 34 -20.77 -1.76 -27.17
C ALA A 34 -20.25 -2.12 -25.76
N ALA A 35 -19.26 -3.03 -25.66
CA ALA A 35 -18.62 -3.37 -24.40
C ALA A 35 -17.86 -2.17 -23.80
N SER A 36 -17.18 -1.37 -24.62
CA SER A 36 -16.49 -0.17 -24.18
C SER A 36 -17.45 0.94 -23.73
N GLN A 37 -18.62 1.08 -24.36
CA GLN A 37 -19.67 2.02 -23.95
C GLN A 37 -20.36 1.59 -22.66
N GLU A 38 -20.57 0.29 -22.46
CA GLU A 38 -21.16 -0.24 -21.22
C GLU A 38 -20.19 -0.13 -20.03
N LEU A 39 -18.89 -0.37 -20.25
CA LEU A 39 -17.83 -0.11 -19.26
C LEU A 39 -17.72 1.39 -18.92
N SER A 40 -17.80 2.28 -19.91
CA SER A 40 -17.79 3.73 -19.71
C SER A 40 -19.03 4.20 -18.94
N ARG A 41 -20.22 3.67 -19.26
CA ARG A 41 -21.47 3.97 -18.53
C ARG A 41 -21.43 3.44 -17.10
N ARG A 42 -20.91 2.24 -16.85
CA ARG A 42 -20.70 1.72 -15.48
C ARG A 42 -19.72 2.59 -14.70
N ARG A 43 -18.62 3.05 -15.30
CA ARG A 43 -17.68 3.99 -14.67
C ARG A 43 -18.30 5.35 -14.37
N GLN A 44 -19.15 5.87 -15.26
CA GLN A 44 -19.90 7.11 -15.03
C GLN A 44 -20.92 6.95 -13.90
N PHE A 45 -21.68 5.85 -13.91
CA PHE A 45 -22.70 5.57 -12.89
C PHE A 45 -22.08 5.34 -11.50
N SER A 46 -20.91 4.69 -11.44
CA SER A 46 -20.13 4.55 -10.20
C SER A 46 -19.55 5.87 -9.68
N ARG A 47 -19.21 6.82 -10.55
CA ARG A 47 -18.77 8.17 -10.14
C ARG A 47 -19.91 9.03 -9.60
N GLU A 48 -21.11 8.87 -10.16
CA GLU A 48 -22.30 9.63 -9.74
C GLU A 48 -22.92 9.11 -8.43
N HIS A 49 -22.58 7.88 -8.02
CA HIS A 49 -23.07 7.23 -6.80
C HIS A 49 -21.93 6.69 -5.92
N GLU A 50 -20.76 7.34 -5.91
CA GLU A 50 -19.73 7.05 -4.90
C GLU A 50 -20.34 7.35 -3.52
N ALA A 51 -20.49 6.32 -2.68
CA ALA A 51 -20.89 6.52 -1.30
C ALA A 51 -19.92 7.53 -0.66
N PRO A 52 -20.42 8.51 0.12
CA PRO A 52 -19.56 9.51 0.73
C PRO A 52 -18.47 8.83 1.56
N PHE A 53 -17.23 9.31 1.44
CA PHE A 53 -16.10 8.83 2.22
C PHE A 53 -16.48 8.74 3.70
N SER A 54 -16.14 7.62 4.34
CA SER A 54 -16.67 7.31 5.66
C SER A 54 -16.32 8.37 6.70
N ALA A 55 -17.31 8.75 7.51
CA ALA A 55 -17.09 9.60 8.68
C ALA A 55 -16.10 8.95 9.67
N PHE A 56 -15.98 7.62 9.69
CA PHE A 56 -15.04 6.91 10.58
C PHE A 56 -13.57 7.09 10.19
N LEU A 57 -13.29 7.40 8.93
CA LEU A 57 -11.94 7.69 8.42
C LEU A 57 -11.71 9.18 8.18
N THR A 58 -12.61 10.04 8.66
CA THR A 58 -12.46 11.50 8.60
C THR A 58 -12.15 12.01 10.00
N ASP A 59 -11.05 12.75 10.15
CA ASP A 59 -10.65 13.24 11.47
C ASP A 59 -11.31 14.59 11.85
N SER A 60 -10.99 15.07 13.06
CA SER A 60 -11.49 16.33 13.59
C SER A 60 -11.07 17.57 12.80
N PHE A 61 -10.12 17.45 11.87
CA PHE A 61 -9.67 18.52 11.00
C PHE A 61 -10.28 18.41 9.59
N GLY A 62 -11.17 17.44 9.37
CA GLY A 62 -11.82 17.19 8.07
C GLY A 62 -10.93 16.48 7.06
N ARG A 63 -9.80 15.88 7.49
CA ARG A 63 -8.91 15.13 6.59
C ARG A 63 -9.47 13.73 6.37
N GLN A 64 -9.60 13.33 5.11
CA GLN A 64 -10.04 12.00 4.71
C GLN A 64 -8.84 11.05 4.61
N HIS A 65 -8.83 9.98 5.39
CA HIS A 65 -7.70 9.06 5.47
C HIS A 65 -7.80 7.90 4.45
N SER A 66 -7.50 8.18 3.18
CA SER A 66 -7.58 7.21 2.08
C SER A 66 -6.34 6.32 1.88
N TYR A 67 -5.27 6.52 2.67
CA TYR A 67 -4.00 5.80 2.54
C TYR A 67 -3.68 5.00 3.81
N LEU A 68 -3.75 3.68 3.72
CA LEU A 68 -3.35 2.74 4.76
C LEU A 68 -1.94 2.15 4.54
N ARG A 69 -1.13 2.13 5.59
CA ARG A 69 0.15 1.42 5.67
C ARG A 69 0.01 0.19 6.53
N ILE A 70 0.51 -0.95 6.09
CA ILE A 70 0.45 -2.20 6.86
C ILE A 70 1.86 -2.74 7.03
N SER A 71 2.34 -2.81 8.26
CA SER A 71 3.57 -3.51 8.61
C SER A 71 3.31 -5.01 8.71
N LEU A 72 3.87 -5.79 7.79
CA LEU A 72 3.61 -7.24 7.72
C LEU A 72 4.46 -8.05 8.69
N LEU A 73 5.62 -7.52 9.08
CA LEU A 73 6.55 -8.18 10.00
C LEU A 73 7.57 -7.20 10.61
N GLU A 74 8.19 -7.67 11.69
CA GLU A 74 9.25 -6.96 12.40
C GLU A 74 10.67 -7.39 12.02
N LYS A 75 10.85 -8.45 11.20
CA LYS A 75 12.20 -8.91 10.80
C LYS A 75 12.72 -8.09 9.62
N CYS A 76 14.04 -7.88 9.61
CA CYS A 76 14.79 -7.34 8.47
C CYS A 76 16.00 -8.22 8.17
N ASN A 77 16.36 -8.32 6.89
CA ASN A 77 17.63 -8.89 6.44
C ASN A 77 18.79 -7.85 6.42
N LEU A 78 18.55 -6.61 6.87
CA LEU A 78 19.54 -5.54 7.07
C LEU A 78 19.62 -5.08 8.53
N ARG A 79 20.69 -4.34 8.88
CA ARG A 79 20.91 -3.72 10.20
C ARG A 79 21.40 -2.28 10.05
N CYS A 80 20.57 -1.45 9.39
CA CYS A 80 20.93 -0.07 9.06
C CYS A 80 21.20 0.76 10.31
N GLN A 81 22.31 1.48 10.34
CA GLN A 81 22.77 2.23 11.53
C GLN A 81 21.72 3.19 12.10
N TYR A 82 20.89 3.81 11.25
CA TYR A 82 19.85 4.75 11.66
C TYR A 82 18.50 4.10 12.03
N CYS A 83 18.32 2.79 11.78
CA CYS A 83 17.04 2.08 11.92
C CYS A 83 17.09 0.95 12.96
N MET A 84 18.24 0.30 13.11
CA MET A 84 18.40 -0.83 14.01
C MET A 84 19.81 -0.88 14.60
N PRO A 85 19.94 -1.12 15.90
CA PRO A 85 21.24 -1.44 16.49
C PRO A 85 21.83 -2.70 15.86
N GLU A 86 23.14 -2.89 16.00
CA GLU A 86 23.87 -4.00 15.38
C GLU A 86 23.37 -5.35 15.89
N GLU A 87 23.13 -5.39 17.20
CA GLU A 87 22.65 -6.50 17.99
C GLU A 87 21.19 -6.86 17.65
N GLY A 88 20.50 -5.99 16.91
CA GLY A 88 19.08 -6.12 16.62
C GLY A 88 18.20 -5.70 17.79
N VAL A 89 16.89 -5.89 17.62
CA VAL A 89 15.90 -5.60 18.66
C VAL A 89 15.19 -6.88 19.09
N PRO A 90 14.69 -6.94 20.33
CA PRO A 90 13.75 -7.98 20.74
C PRO A 90 12.57 -8.02 19.77
N LEU A 91 12.20 -9.22 19.33
CA LEU A 91 11.09 -9.43 18.40
C LEU A 91 9.87 -9.91 19.16
N THR A 92 8.71 -9.44 18.72
CA THR A 92 7.41 -9.89 19.22
C THR A 92 7.23 -11.39 18.92
N PRO A 93 6.75 -12.20 19.89
CA PRO A 93 6.46 -13.61 19.65
C PRO A 93 5.47 -13.79 18.48
N LYS A 94 5.65 -14.83 17.67
CA LYS A 94 4.82 -15.08 16.48
C LYS A 94 3.31 -15.14 16.78
N ALA A 95 2.93 -15.60 17.97
CA ALA A 95 1.53 -15.69 18.41
C ALA A 95 0.84 -14.32 18.59
N ASN A 96 1.63 -13.26 18.75
CA ASN A 96 1.13 -11.89 18.94
C ASN A 96 1.22 -11.06 17.66
N LEU A 97 1.68 -11.65 16.55
CA LEU A 97 1.72 -11.00 15.25
C LEU A 97 0.44 -11.31 14.47
N LEU A 98 0.00 -10.34 13.68
CA LEU A 98 -1.13 -10.53 12.79
C LEU A 98 -0.86 -11.65 11.78
N THR A 99 -1.83 -12.54 11.64
CA THR A 99 -1.87 -13.55 10.59
C THR A 99 -2.26 -12.92 9.26
N THR A 100 -1.93 -13.59 8.15
CA THR A 100 -2.34 -13.20 6.79
C THR A 100 -3.85 -12.99 6.69
N LYS A 101 -4.66 -13.82 7.35
CA LYS A 101 -6.12 -13.69 7.36
C LYS A 101 -6.58 -12.42 8.08
N GLU A 102 -5.97 -12.09 9.21
CA GLU A 102 -6.29 -10.87 9.97
C GLU A 102 -5.89 -9.62 9.20
N ILE A 103 -4.70 -9.63 8.57
CA ILE A 103 -4.23 -8.54 7.69
C ILE A 103 -5.25 -8.27 6.57
N LEU A 104 -5.70 -9.31 5.87
CA LEU A 104 -6.66 -9.19 4.79
C LEU A 104 -8.04 -8.74 5.27
N THR A 105 -8.47 -9.19 6.46
CA THR A 105 -9.72 -8.76 7.08
C THR A 105 -9.68 -7.28 7.41
N LEU A 106 -8.59 -6.82 8.02
CA LEU A 106 -8.38 -5.40 8.33
C LEU A 106 -8.34 -4.57 7.04
N ALA A 107 -7.56 -4.99 6.04
CA ALA A 107 -7.48 -4.32 4.75
C ALA A 107 -8.86 -4.18 4.10
N TRP A 108 -9.66 -5.26 4.08
CA TRP A 108 -11.02 -5.23 3.55
C TRP A 108 -11.92 -4.23 4.29
N LEU A 109 -11.88 -4.20 5.63
CA LEU A 109 -12.63 -3.23 6.43
C LEU A 109 -12.25 -1.79 6.07
N PHE A 110 -10.97 -1.47 6.03
CA PHE A 110 -10.50 -0.12 5.68
C PHE A 110 -10.87 0.27 4.24
N VAL A 111 -10.78 -0.64 3.29
CA VAL A 111 -11.17 -0.38 1.89
C VAL A 111 -12.67 -0.11 1.79
N LYS A 112 -13.50 -0.84 2.54
CA LYS A 112 -14.95 -0.59 2.60
C LYS A 112 -15.29 0.81 3.15
N GLU A 113 -14.45 1.35 4.01
CA GLU A 113 -14.62 2.68 4.60
C GLU A 113 -14.00 3.82 3.76
N GLY A 114 -13.37 3.51 2.62
CA GLY A 114 -12.86 4.52 1.67
C GLY A 114 -11.34 4.52 1.47
N VAL A 115 -10.59 3.59 2.05
CA VAL A 115 -9.17 3.44 1.71
C VAL A 115 -9.03 2.94 0.27
N GLU A 116 -8.36 3.73 -0.55
CA GLU A 116 -8.09 3.41 -1.95
C GLU A 116 -6.62 3.00 -2.19
N LYS A 117 -5.75 3.24 -1.22
CA LYS A 117 -4.30 2.98 -1.30
C LYS A 117 -3.81 2.20 -0.10
N ILE A 118 -3.25 1.02 -0.35
CA ILE A 118 -2.57 0.20 0.66
C ILE A 118 -1.08 0.13 0.33
N TRP A 119 -0.25 0.34 1.35
CA TRP A 119 1.19 0.25 1.24
C TRP A 119 1.75 -0.76 2.21
N LEU A 120 2.30 -1.84 1.66
CA LEU A 120 2.93 -2.93 2.38
C LEU A 120 4.33 -2.50 2.80
N MET A 121 4.58 -2.67 4.09
CA MET A 121 5.83 -2.31 4.73
C MET A 121 6.07 -3.24 5.92
N GLY A 122 6.89 -2.81 6.86
CA GLY A 122 7.42 -3.60 7.95
C GLY A 122 8.89 -3.28 8.08
N ARG A 123 9.66 -4.16 8.70
CA ARG A 123 11.11 -4.02 8.66
C ARG A 123 11.71 -4.41 7.30
N GLU A 124 11.26 -5.51 6.67
CA GLU A 124 11.45 -5.79 5.24
C GLU A 124 10.29 -6.68 4.75
N PRO A 125 9.35 -6.17 3.92
CA PRO A 125 8.18 -6.95 3.51
C PRO A 125 8.54 -8.14 2.61
N LEU A 126 9.56 -8.04 1.75
CA LEU A 126 9.87 -9.09 0.77
C LEU A 126 10.55 -10.34 1.36
N ILE A 127 10.71 -10.41 2.69
CA ILE A 127 11.06 -11.65 3.39
C ILE A 127 9.84 -12.35 3.99
N GLN A 128 8.65 -11.74 3.93
CA GLN A 128 7.40 -12.40 4.32
C GLN A 128 7.11 -13.54 3.33
N PRO A 129 6.96 -14.79 3.81
CA PRO A 129 6.72 -15.93 2.92
C PRO A 129 5.46 -15.79 2.06
N ASP A 130 4.43 -15.15 2.62
CA ASP A 130 3.10 -15.03 2.01
C ASP A 130 2.91 -13.70 1.23
N GLU A 131 3.97 -12.89 1.02
CA GLU A 131 3.85 -11.54 0.41
C GLU A 131 3.09 -11.55 -0.92
N VAL A 132 3.44 -12.48 -1.81
CA VAL A 132 2.82 -12.59 -3.13
C VAL A 132 1.33 -12.94 -3.03
N ASP A 133 0.96 -13.80 -2.09
CA ASP A 133 -0.42 -14.18 -1.83
C ASP A 133 -1.22 -13.02 -1.21
N ILE A 134 -0.62 -12.30 -0.27
CA ILE A 134 -1.21 -11.07 0.30
C ILE A 134 -1.54 -10.08 -0.80
N VAL A 135 -0.58 -9.76 -1.69
CA VAL A 135 -0.82 -8.86 -2.83
C VAL A 135 -1.94 -9.37 -3.73
N ALA A 136 -1.93 -10.66 -4.08
CA ALA A 136 -2.94 -11.26 -4.95
C ALA A 136 -4.35 -11.20 -4.34
N GLN A 137 -4.48 -11.35 -3.03
CA GLN A 137 -5.75 -11.23 -2.33
C GLN A 137 -6.20 -9.77 -2.15
N LEU A 138 -5.28 -8.85 -1.86
CA LEU A 138 -5.56 -7.41 -1.80
C LEU A 138 -6.06 -6.88 -3.15
N GLN A 139 -5.50 -7.36 -4.27
CA GLN A 139 -5.91 -6.95 -5.62
C GLN A 139 -7.37 -7.25 -5.93
N ARG A 140 -8.00 -8.20 -5.20
CA ARG A 140 -9.41 -8.57 -5.36
C ARG A 140 -10.36 -7.67 -4.57
N LEU A 141 -9.85 -6.77 -3.74
CA LEU A 141 -10.67 -5.86 -2.95
C LEU A 141 -11.24 -4.75 -3.84
N GLU A 142 -12.56 -4.77 -4.04
CA GLU A 142 -13.27 -3.70 -4.76
C GLU A 142 -13.10 -2.36 -4.04
N GLY A 143 -12.65 -1.34 -4.78
CA GLY A 143 -12.36 0.01 -4.25
C GLY A 143 -10.87 0.27 -4.02
N LEU A 144 -10.03 -0.77 -3.89
CA LEU A 144 -8.59 -0.60 -3.77
C LEU A 144 -7.98 -0.30 -5.14
N ARG A 145 -7.36 0.88 -5.27
CA ARG A 145 -6.76 1.37 -6.53
C ARG A 145 -5.27 1.14 -6.61
N THR A 146 -4.56 1.17 -5.48
CA THR A 146 -3.09 1.07 -5.47
C THR A 146 -2.61 0.14 -4.36
N ILE A 147 -1.79 -0.83 -4.74
CA ILE A 147 -1.00 -1.65 -3.82
C ILE A 147 0.46 -1.31 -4.05
N GLY A 148 1.10 -0.73 -3.03
CA GLY A 148 2.53 -0.42 -3.07
C GLY A 148 3.34 -1.18 -2.05
N VAL A 149 4.65 -1.28 -2.26
CA VAL A 149 5.59 -1.87 -1.29
C VAL A 149 6.79 -0.96 -1.07
N THR A 150 7.26 -0.82 0.17
CA THR A 150 8.61 -0.27 0.46
C THR A 150 9.55 -1.40 0.83
N THR A 151 10.62 -1.59 0.06
CA THR A 151 11.62 -2.65 0.26
C THR A 151 13.03 -2.09 0.21
N ASN A 152 13.99 -2.77 0.83
CA ASN A 152 15.41 -2.52 0.60
C ASN A 152 15.93 -3.08 -0.75
N GLY A 153 15.10 -3.78 -1.52
CA GLY A 153 15.40 -4.19 -2.89
C GLY A 153 16.19 -5.51 -3.03
N ILE A 154 16.73 -6.09 -1.95
CA ILE A 154 17.60 -7.27 -2.03
C ILE A 154 16.89 -8.49 -2.65
N SER A 155 15.62 -8.70 -2.29
CA SER A 155 14.79 -9.80 -2.79
C SER A 155 14.00 -9.43 -4.05
N LEU A 156 14.03 -8.16 -4.47
CA LEU A 156 13.10 -7.62 -5.45
C LEU A 156 13.26 -8.30 -6.81
N ALA A 157 14.48 -8.35 -7.34
CA ALA A 157 14.81 -8.96 -8.62
C ALA A 157 14.24 -10.38 -8.82
N ARG A 158 14.15 -11.15 -7.72
CA ARG A 158 13.65 -12.53 -7.71
C ARG A 158 12.12 -12.60 -7.63
N LEU A 159 11.50 -11.74 -6.83
CA LEU A 159 10.06 -11.77 -6.56
C LEU A 159 9.24 -10.92 -7.53
N LEU A 160 9.85 -9.95 -8.19
CA LEU A 160 9.21 -8.98 -9.07
C LEU A 160 8.23 -9.62 -10.08
N PRO A 161 8.57 -10.70 -10.82
CA PRO A 161 7.64 -11.28 -11.79
C PRO A 161 6.38 -11.89 -11.15
N GLN A 162 6.48 -12.33 -9.89
CA GLN A 162 5.34 -12.88 -9.14
C GLN A 162 4.48 -11.76 -8.57
N LEU A 163 5.11 -10.71 -8.03
CA LEU A 163 4.43 -9.53 -7.51
C LEU A 163 3.66 -8.77 -8.60
N GLN A 164 4.24 -8.63 -9.79
CA GLN A 164 3.57 -8.04 -10.94
C GLN A 164 2.31 -8.83 -11.33
N ARG A 165 2.42 -10.16 -11.43
CA ARG A 165 1.27 -11.04 -11.72
C ARG A 165 0.20 -11.00 -10.62
N ALA A 166 0.61 -10.76 -9.37
CA ALA A 166 -0.29 -10.61 -8.25
C ALA A 166 -1.04 -9.26 -8.23
N GLY A 167 -0.58 -8.26 -8.99
CA GLY A 167 -1.21 -6.94 -9.08
C GLY A 167 -0.50 -5.82 -8.32
N LEU A 168 0.73 -6.03 -7.84
CA LEU A 168 1.52 -4.97 -7.21
C LEU A 168 1.66 -3.80 -8.18
N SER A 169 1.25 -2.60 -7.76
CA SER A 169 1.10 -1.43 -8.62
C SER A 169 2.24 -0.41 -8.48
N ALA A 170 2.89 -0.35 -7.31
CA ALA A 170 3.95 0.63 -7.04
C ALA A 170 5.07 0.06 -6.16
N ILE A 171 6.29 0.56 -6.36
CA ILE A 171 7.48 0.10 -5.61
C ILE A 171 8.29 1.32 -5.17
N ASN A 172 8.61 1.36 -3.88
CA ASN A 172 9.63 2.23 -3.31
C ASN A 172 10.81 1.37 -2.84
N ILE A 173 12.02 1.72 -3.29
CA ILE A 173 13.26 1.02 -2.94
C ILE A 173 14.08 1.95 -2.05
N SER A 174 14.43 1.51 -0.84
CA SER A 174 15.33 2.27 0.02
C SER A 174 16.78 2.04 -0.38
N LEU A 175 17.48 3.09 -0.80
CA LEU A 175 18.90 3.07 -1.16
C LEU A 175 19.55 4.41 -0.77
N ASP A 176 20.46 4.37 0.21
CA ASP A 176 21.03 5.59 0.79
C ASP A 176 22.40 5.98 0.22
N THR A 177 22.98 5.19 -0.69
CA THR A 177 24.30 5.47 -1.29
C THR A 177 24.46 4.69 -2.59
N LEU A 178 25.19 5.26 -3.55
CA LEU A 178 25.61 4.64 -4.80
C LEU A 178 27.01 4.02 -4.70
N VAL A 179 27.70 4.20 -3.57
CA VAL A 179 29.03 3.64 -3.31
C VAL A 179 28.90 2.30 -2.57
N PRO A 180 29.33 1.16 -3.17
CA PRO A 180 29.16 -0.17 -2.56
C PRO A 180 29.75 -0.31 -1.14
N ALA A 181 30.91 0.32 -0.89
CA ALA A 181 31.57 0.28 0.41
C ALA A 181 30.79 1.07 1.48
N LYS A 182 30.26 2.26 1.13
CA LYS A 182 29.37 3.02 2.02
C LYS A 182 28.07 2.25 2.25
N PHE A 183 27.53 1.57 1.24
CA PHE A 183 26.33 0.74 1.39
C PHE A 183 26.55 -0.30 2.49
N GLU A 184 27.64 -1.06 2.38
CA GLU A 184 27.99 -2.07 3.38
C GLU A 184 28.16 -1.46 4.78
N PHE A 185 28.79 -0.28 4.87
CA PHE A 185 28.91 0.45 6.14
C PHE A 185 27.55 0.83 6.73
N ILE A 186 26.65 1.43 5.93
CA ILE A 186 25.34 1.92 6.39
C ILE A 186 24.43 0.77 6.80
N VAL A 187 24.33 -0.28 5.98
CA VAL A 187 23.33 -1.36 6.17
C VAL A 187 23.87 -2.63 6.83
N ARG A 188 25.19 -2.71 7.03
CA ARG A 188 25.94 -3.85 7.57
C ARG A 188 25.77 -5.15 6.78
N ARG A 189 25.67 -5.05 5.45
CA ARG A 189 25.49 -6.20 4.55
C ARG A 189 26.04 -5.94 3.15
N LYS A 190 26.75 -6.92 2.60
CA LYS A 190 27.19 -6.93 1.19
C LYS A 190 26.03 -7.30 0.26
N ALA A 191 25.22 -6.31 -0.12
CA ALA A 191 24.06 -6.55 -0.99
C ALA A 191 23.81 -5.47 -2.06
N PHE A 192 24.70 -4.48 -2.19
CA PHE A 192 24.54 -3.34 -3.11
C PHE A 192 24.15 -3.77 -4.54
N HIS A 193 24.91 -4.69 -5.13
CA HIS A 193 24.65 -5.16 -6.50
C HIS A 193 23.28 -5.83 -6.67
N LYS A 194 22.76 -6.50 -5.63
CA LYS A 194 21.41 -7.09 -5.67
C LYS A 194 20.32 -6.03 -5.65
N VAL A 195 20.53 -4.94 -4.90
CA VAL A 195 19.60 -3.81 -4.88
C VAL A 195 19.57 -3.12 -6.24
N MET A 196 20.75 -2.86 -6.82
CA MET A 196 20.85 -2.27 -8.17
C MET A 196 20.24 -3.18 -9.24
N GLU A 197 20.46 -4.49 -9.18
CA GLU A 197 19.78 -5.46 -10.06
C GLU A 197 18.25 -5.37 -9.91
N GLY A 198 17.75 -5.23 -8.68
CA GLY A 198 16.32 -5.03 -8.40
C GLY A 198 15.77 -3.74 -9.02
N ILE A 199 16.51 -2.62 -8.91
CA ILE A 199 16.14 -1.33 -9.51
C ILE A 199 16.08 -1.45 -11.04
N HIS A 200 17.11 -2.02 -11.67
CA HIS A 200 17.13 -2.18 -13.12
C HIS A 200 15.98 -3.06 -13.62
N LYS A 201 15.76 -4.22 -12.99
CA LYS A 201 14.65 -5.11 -13.34
C LYS A 201 13.28 -4.48 -13.16
N ALA A 202 13.10 -3.64 -12.14
CA ALA A 202 11.84 -2.93 -11.93
C ALA A 202 11.51 -1.94 -13.07
N ASN A 203 12.55 -1.41 -13.75
CA ASN A 203 12.41 -0.46 -14.86
C ASN A 203 12.21 -1.10 -16.25
N GLU A 204 12.38 -2.42 -16.42
CA GLU A 204 12.50 -3.02 -17.77
C GLU A 204 11.21 -2.96 -18.62
N PRO A 205 9.98 -3.21 -18.11
CA PRO A 205 8.80 -2.56 -18.73
C PRO A 205 7.54 -2.39 -17.82
N GLY A 206 7.62 -2.61 -16.50
CA GLY A 206 6.42 -2.85 -15.68
C GLY A 206 5.96 -1.73 -14.74
N TYR A 207 6.88 -0.92 -14.22
CA TYR A 207 6.59 0.11 -13.22
C TYR A 207 7.06 1.47 -13.72
N ASN A 208 6.17 2.45 -13.77
CA ASN A 208 6.51 3.82 -14.13
C ASN A 208 5.78 4.81 -13.21
N PRO A 209 6.47 5.51 -12.31
CA PRO A 209 7.91 5.39 -12.02
C PRO A 209 8.21 4.35 -10.92
N VAL A 210 9.38 3.72 -11.00
CA VAL A 210 10.03 3.10 -9.83
C VAL A 210 10.59 4.23 -8.96
N LYS A 211 10.38 4.17 -7.65
CA LYS A 211 10.88 5.20 -6.73
C LYS A 211 12.03 4.68 -5.89
N VAL A 212 13.09 5.46 -5.76
CA VAL A 212 14.16 5.26 -4.80
C VAL A 212 14.05 6.31 -3.70
N ASN A 213 13.97 5.86 -2.45
CA ASN A 213 14.04 6.74 -1.28
C ASN A 213 15.47 6.73 -0.75
N CYS A 214 16.06 7.91 -0.60
CA CYS A 214 17.40 8.11 -0.05
C CYS A 214 17.30 9.03 1.17
N VAL A 215 17.68 8.51 2.34
CA VAL A 215 17.73 9.31 3.57
C VAL A 215 19.05 10.07 3.62
N MET A 216 18.96 11.40 3.51
CA MET A 216 20.14 12.25 3.42
C MET A 216 20.68 12.59 4.81
N THR A 217 21.90 12.14 5.08
CA THR A 217 22.58 12.26 6.38
C THR A 217 23.92 13.00 6.20
N ARG A 218 24.06 14.10 6.95
CA ARG A 218 25.26 14.94 6.94
C ARG A 218 26.52 14.15 7.34
N GLY A 219 27.62 14.35 6.62
CA GLY A 219 28.88 13.63 6.85
C GLY A 219 28.86 12.14 6.48
N LEU A 220 27.79 11.64 5.84
CA LEU A 220 27.68 10.24 5.43
C LEU A 220 27.49 10.10 3.91
N ASN A 221 26.43 10.69 3.37
CA ASN A 221 26.03 10.55 1.96
C ASN A 221 25.59 11.86 1.30
N GLU A 222 25.78 13.01 1.98
CA GLU A 222 25.41 14.32 1.42
C GLU A 222 26.20 14.69 0.15
N ASP A 223 27.40 14.12 0.01
CA ASP A 223 28.26 14.23 -1.16
C ASP A 223 27.68 13.54 -2.41
N GLU A 224 26.78 12.58 -2.23
CA GLU A 224 26.20 11.78 -3.32
C GLU A 224 24.87 12.36 -3.85
N LEU A 225 24.42 13.52 -3.34
CA LEU A 225 23.19 14.19 -3.76
C LEU A 225 23.13 14.38 -5.28
N LEU A 226 24.21 14.90 -5.87
CA LEU A 226 24.31 15.16 -7.29
C LEU A 226 24.47 13.88 -8.10
N ASP A 227 25.09 12.85 -7.54
CA ASP A 227 25.24 11.53 -8.19
C ASP A 227 23.87 10.85 -8.34
N PHE A 228 23.03 10.88 -7.30
CA PHE A 228 21.65 10.41 -7.35
C PHE A 228 20.80 11.22 -8.34
N ALA A 229 20.97 12.54 -8.38
CA ALA A 229 20.29 13.37 -9.38
C ALA A 229 20.78 13.07 -10.81
N ALA A 230 22.06 12.78 -11.01
CA ALA A 230 22.59 12.38 -12.31
C ALA A 230 22.10 10.98 -12.75
N LEU A 231 21.85 10.07 -11.80
CA LEU A 231 21.36 8.71 -12.07
C LEU A 231 20.07 8.69 -12.90
N ILE A 232 19.15 9.62 -12.60
CA ILE A 232 17.83 9.71 -13.24
C ILE A 232 17.87 10.32 -14.66
N LYS A 233 19.05 10.75 -15.13
CA LYS A 233 19.25 11.18 -16.52
C LYS A 233 19.08 10.01 -17.50
N GLY A 234 19.62 8.85 -17.15
CA GLY A 234 19.64 7.66 -18.01
C GLY A 234 18.61 6.58 -17.65
N LEU A 235 17.91 6.74 -16.52
CA LEU A 235 16.99 5.74 -15.98
C LEU A 235 15.63 6.39 -15.66
N PRO A 236 14.49 5.76 -16.01
CA PRO A 236 13.15 6.23 -15.67
C PRO A 236 12.83 5.98 -14.18
N LEU A 237 13.61 6.61 -13.32
CA LEU A 237 13.63 6.41 -11.89
C LEU A 237 13.31 7.73 -11.18
N ASP A 238 12.39 7.69 -10.22
CA ASP A 238 12.16 8.82 -9.33
C ASP A 238 13.06 8.68 -8.10
N VAL A 239 13.77 9.74 -7.71
CA VAL A 239 14.54 9.76 -6.47
C VAL A 239 13.93 10.72 -5.47
N ALA A 240 13.55 10.21 -4.30
CA ALA A 240 13.05 11.00 -3.18
C ALA A 240 14.13 11.15 -2.11
N PHE A 241 14.63 12.36 -1.94
CA PHE A 241 15.53 12.74 -0.86
C PHE A 241 14.72 13.03 0.39
N ILE A 242 14.97 12.25 1.43
CA ILE A 242 14.29 12.36 2.72
C ILE A 242 15.24 13.05 3.68
N GLU A 243 14.79 14.18 4.23
CA GLU A 243 15.49 14.82 5.35
C GLU A 243 15.52 13.83 6.52
N TYR A 244 16.74 13.50 6.98
CA TYR A 244 16.94 12.65 8.14
C TYR A 244 16.09 13.16 9.32
N MET A 245 15.62 12.29 10.22
CA MET A 245 14.88 12.71 11.40
C MET A 245 15.62 12.25 12.66
N PRO A 246 15.71 13.07 13.71
CA PRO A 246 16.30 12.64 14.96
C PRO A 246 15.40 11.60 15.64
N PHE A 247 15.98 10.44 15.97
CA PHE A 247 15.42 9.49 16.92
C PHE A 247 16.28 9.45 18.18
N ASP A 248 15.69 9.01 19.29
CA ASP A 248 16.40 8.87 20.57
C ASP A 248 17.60 7.94 20.41
N GLY A 249 18.79 8.40 20.84
CA GLY A 249 20.07 7.72 20.65
C GLY A 249 20.89 8.15 19.42
N ASN A 250 20.34 8.93 18.50
CA ASN A 250 21.05 9.34 17.28
C ASN A 250 21.65 10.76 17.47
N LYS A 251 22.98 10.91 17.35
CA LYS A 251 23.66 12.22 17.44
C LYS A 251 23.24 13.12 16.26
N TRP A 252 22.15 13.85 16.44
CA TRP A 252 21.57 14.73 15.44
C TRP A 252 22.35 16.03 15.28
N ASN A 253 22.48 16.50 14.04
CA ASN A 253 23.01 17.83 13.71
C ASN A 253 21.88 18.71 13.18
N PHE A 254 21.56 19.79 13.89
CA PHE A 254 20.46 20.71 13.56
C PHE A 254 20.71 21.58 12.32
N LYS A 255 21.88 21.49 11.69
CA LYS A 255 22.17 22.31 10.52
C LYS A 255 21.40 21.81 9.31
N LYS A 256 20.40 22.59 8.89
CA LYS A 256 19.61 22.41 7.66
C LYS A 256 20.53 22.06 6.48
N MET A 257 20.14 21.06 5.71
CA MET A 257 20.83 20.69 4.47
C MET A 257 20.16 21.40 3.30
N GLU A 258 20.90 22.24 2.58
CA GLU A 258 20.41 23.04 1.45
C GLU A 258 20.40 22.20 0.15
N MET A 259 19.69 21.06 0.18
CA MET A 259 19.72 20.09 -0.93
C MET A 259 19.21 20.69 -2.25
N LEU A 260 18.11 21.45 -2.20
CA LEU A 260 17.50 22.03 -3.40
C LEU A 260 18.43 23.06 -4.06
N GLU A 261 19.10 23.89 -3.27
CA GLU A 261 20.02 24.92 -3.77
C GLU A 261 21.23 24.28 -4.45
N THR A 262 21.79 23.21 -3.86
CA THR A 262 22.90 22.46 -4.46
C THR A 262 22.52 21.87 -5.82
N VAL A 263 21.32 21.29 -5.96
CA VAL A 263 20.85 20.77 -7.25
C VAL A 263 20.64 21.90 -8.26
N TRP A 264 20.05 23.01 -7.83
CA TRP A 264 19.76 24.16 -8.68
C TRP A 264 21.02 24.84 -9.22
N GLN A 265 22.12 24.85 -8.45
CA GLN A 265 23.42 25.35 -8.92
C GLN A 265 23.97 24.57 -10.12
N LEU A 266 23.73 23.25 -10.19
CA LEU A 266 24.19 22.43 -11.30
C LEU A 266 23.16 22.35 -12.44
N TRP A 267 21.87 22.36 -12.12
CA TRP A 267 20.77 22.36 -13.09
C TRP A 267 19.79 23.51 -12.82
N PRO A 268 20.10 24.73 -13.31
CA PRO A 268 19.26 25.92 -13.10
C PRO A 268 17.86 25.82 -13.74
N GLU A 269 17.74 24.97 -14.77
CA GLU A 269 16.50 24.67 -15.51
C GLU A 269 15.51 23.79 -14.72
N LEU A 270 15.77 23.51 -13.44
CA LEU A 270 14.93 22.66 -12.59
C LEU A 270 13.54 23.26 -12.43
N GLU A 271 12.51 22.50 -12.83
CA GLU A 271 11.11 22.93 -12.78
C GLU A 271 10.37 22.22 -11.63
N LYS A 272 9.64 22.99 -10.81
CA LYS A 272 8.73 22.41 -9.80
C LYS A 272 7.51 21.83 -10.50
N LEU A 273 7.17 20.58 -10.21
CA LEU A 273 5.96 19.94 -10.72
C LEU A 273 4.72 20.36 -9.92
N SER A 274 3.56 20.38 -10.58
CA SER A 274 2.29 20.75 -9.94
C SER A 274 1.92 19.77 -8.82
N GLU A 275 1.46 20.29 -7.70
CA GLU A 275 1.06 19.52 -6.53
C GLU A 275 -0.26 18.78 -6.79
N GLU A 276 -0.23 17.52 -7.23
CA GLU A 276 -1.42 16.66 -7.14
C GLU A 276 -1.42 15.85 -5.83
N GLU A 277 -2.54 15.99 -5.11
CA GLU A 277 -3.21 15.20 -4.05
C GLU A 277 -2.40 14.54 -2.90
N SER A 278 -1.07 14.47 -2.94
CA SER A 278 -0.26 14.07 -1.79
C SER A 278 0.98 14.96 -1.65
N ARG A 279 0.78 16.08 -0.96
CA ARG A 279 1.74 17.18 -0.68
C ARG A 279 2.95 16.81 0.21
N THR A 280 3.21 15.52 0.43
CA THR A 280 4.30 15.09 1.33
C THR A 280 5.69 15.32 0.72
N ALA A 281 5.82 15.18 -0.60
CA ALA A 281 7.07 15.36 -1.31
C ALA A 281 6.93 16.49 -2.32
N LYS A 282 7.88 17.42 -2.35
CA LYS A 282 7.98 18.45 -3.40
C LYS A 282 8.74 17.87 -4.58
N ALA A 283 8.05 17.59 -5.69
CA ALA A 283 8.63 16.99 -6.88
C ALA A 283 9.13 18.06 -7.86
N PHE A 284 10.27 17.77 -8.49
CA PHE A 284 10.93 18.63 -9.46
C PHE A 284 11.44 17.80 -10.63
N LYS A 285 11.39 18.38 -11.83
CA LYS A 285 11.86 17.78 -13.07
C LYS A 285 13.02 18.57 -13.63
N ILE A 286 14.04 17.86 -14.10
CA ILE A 286 15.15 18.45 -14.86
C ILE A 286 14.88 18.17 -16.35
N PRO A 287 14.79 19.20 -17.20
CA PRO A 287 14.62 19.01 -18.64
C PRO A 287 15.67 18.06 -19.23
N GLY A 288 15.21 17.09 -20.03
CA GLY A 288 16.06 16.07 -20.65
C GLY A 288 16.38 14.85 -19.77
N PHE A 289 15.92 14.82 -18.52
CA PHE A 289 16.06 13.64 -17.65
C PHE A 289 14.82 12.75 -17.79
N GLN A 290 15.01 11.44 -17.61
CA GLN A 290 13.92 10.46 -17.75
C GLN A 290 13.05 10.37 -16.49
N GLY A 291 13.66 10.54 -15.32
CA GLY A 291 12.98 10.55 -14.02
C GLY A 291 12.79 11.95 -13.44
N GLN A 292 12.40 11.99 -12.17
CA GLN A 292 12.24 13.22 -11.39
C GLN A 292 12.87 13.10 -10.00
N ILE A 293 13.18 14.23 -9.38
CA ILE A 293 13.62 14.27 -7.99
C ILE A 293 12.51 14.78 -7.09
N SER A 294 12.49 14.38 -5.83
CA SER A 294 11.57 14.95 -4.85
C SER A 294 12.23 15.12 -3.50
N PHE A 295 11.77 16.11 -2.75
CA PHE A 295 12.28 16.40 -1.41
C PHE A 295 11.16 16.21 -0.39
N ILE A 296 11.42 15.38 0.61
CA ILE A 296 10.54 15.15 1.76
C ILE A 296 11.20 15.83 2.98
N MET A 297 10.81 17.08 3.21
CA MET A 297 11.35 17.95 4.26
C MET A 297 10.60 17.71 5.57
N SER A 298 10.93 16.61 6.21
CA SER A 298 10.18 16.03 7.31
C SER A 298 10.20 16.91 8.59
N MET A 299 11.25 17.72 8.77
CA MET A 299 11.43 18.61 9.92
C MET A 299 11.34 20.09 9.51
N SER A 300 11.98 20.44 8.39
CA SER A 300 12.09 21.83 7.94
C SER A 300 10.76 22.39 7.40
N GLU A 301 9.90 21.56 6.81
CA GLU A 301 8.60 21.97 6.26
C GLU A 301 7.54 20.87 6.44
N HIS A 302 6.77 20.93 7.52
CA HIS A 302 5.80 19.89 7.84
C HIS A 302 4.62 19.81 6.84
N PHE A 303 4.16 18.59 6.55
CA PHE A 303 3.01 18.30 5.67
C PHE A 303 1.76 17.78 6.41
N CYS A 304 1.75 17.86 7.76
CA CYS A 304 0.71 17.27 8.60
C CYS A 304 -0.71 17.73 8.25
N GLY A 305 -0.90 19.00 7.85
CA GLY A 305 -2.23 19.55 7.50
C GLY A 305 -2.94 18.84 6.35
N THR A 306 -2.23 18.01 5.58
CA THR A 306 -2.78 17.25 4.43
C THR A 306 -2.52 15.76 4.54
N CYS A 307 -2.10 15.28 5.72
CA CYS A 307 -1.78 13.88 5.92
C CYS A 307 -3.07 13.04 5.95
N ASN A 308 -3.18 12.12 5.00
CA ASN A 308 -4.27 11.15 4.88
C ASN A 308 -3.84 9.71 5.25
N ARG A 309 -2.71 9.56 5.97
CA ARG A 309 -2.09 8.26 6.25
C ARG A 309 -2.52 7.68 7.59
N LEU A 310 -2.84 6.39 7.58
CA LEU A 310 -2.98 5.54 8.76
C LEU A 310 -1.97 4.39 8.68
N GLN A 311 -1.59 3.82 9.81
CA GLN A 311 -0.65 2.72 9.85
C GLN A 311 -1.09 1.63 10.83
N ILE A 312 -1.08 0.39 10.38
CA ILE A 312 -1.23 -0.81 11.23
C ILE A 312 0.15 -1.42 11.43
N THR A 313 0.53 -1.66 12.68
CA THR A 313 1.78 -2.35 13.03
C THR A 313 1.64 -3.87 12.91
N ALA A 314 2.76 -4.59 12.95
CA ALA A 314 2.76 -6.05 12.74
C ALA A 314 2.05 -6.85 13.85
N ASP A 315 1.93 -6.25 15.04
CA ASP A 315 1.19 -6.75 16.21
C ASP A 315 -0.26 -6.23 16.26
N GLY A 316 -0.72 -5.48 15.26
CA GLY A 316 -2.12 -5.08 15.12
C GLY A 316 -2.54 -3.79 15.82
N ASN A 317 -1.57 -2.98 16.26
CA ASN A 317 -1.86 -1.63 16.78
C ASN A 317 -2.10 -0.63 15.64
N LEU A 318 -3.09 0.24 15.82
CA LEU A 318 -3.38 1.32 14.89
C LEU A 318 -2.63 2.60 15.31
N LYS A 319 -1.74 3.06 14.44
CA LYS A 319 -1.03 4.33 14.53
C LYS A 319 -1.65 5.34 13.55
N VAL A 320 -2.21 6.40 14.11
CA VAL A 320 -2.78 7.53 13.35
C VAL A 320 -1.73 8.58 12.97
N CYS A 321 -0.57 8.55 13.63
CA CYS A 321 0.57 9.43 13.38
C CYS A 321 1.87 8.67 13.66
N LEU A 322 2.94 9.01 12.93
CA LEU A 322 4.27 8.44 13.15
C LEU A 322 4.83 8.74 14.54
N PHE A 323 4.46 9.89 15.13
CA PHE A 323 4.94 10.36 16.44
C PHE A 323 3.87 10.29 17.55
N GLY A 324 2.70 9.71 17.27
CA GLY A 324 1.63 9.60 18.25
C GLY A 324 1.91 8.50 19.26
N ASN A 325 1.92 8.83 20.55
CA ASN A 325 2.09 7.87 21.66
C ASN A 325 0.83 7.05 21.96
N SER A 326 -0.32 7.38 21.37
CA SER A 326 -1.57 6.67 21.60
C SER A 326 -1.70 5.49 20.62
N GLU A 327 -1.00 4.40 20.90
CA GLU A 327 -1.32 3.12 20.29
C GLU A 327 -2.67 2.66 20.87
N GLN A 328 -3.69 2.62 20.01
CA GLN A 328 -4.95 2.00 20.38
C GLN A 328 -4.93 0.56 19.89
N GLU A 329 -4.93 -0.36 20.84
CA GLU A 329 -5.04 -1.78 20.56
C GLU A 329 -6.47 -2.07 20.08
N LEU A 330 -6.63 -2.19 18.76
CA LEU A 330 -7.91 -2.38 18.10
C LEU A 330 -8.62 -3.64 18.65
N LEU A 331 -7.84 -4.68 18.92
CA LEU A 331 -8.29 -5.92 19.55
C LEU A 331 -8.81 -5.70 20.96
N ARG A 332 -8.22 -4.79 21.74
CA ARG A 332 -8.71 -4.45 23.08
C ARG A 332 -10.01 -3.66 23.01
N ILE A 333 -10.16 -2.75 22.05
CA ILE A 333 -11.41 -2.00 21.85
C ILE A 333 -12.54 -2.95 21.45
N ILE A 334 -12.29 -3.83 20.48
CA ILE A 334 -13.24 -4.84 20.03
C ILE A 334 -13.53 -5.83 21.17
N GLY A 335 -12.50 -6.35 21.84
CA GLY A 335 -12.62 -7.27 22.96
C GLY A 335 -13.39 -6.68 24.14
N ALA A 336 -13.16 -5.41 24.47
CA ALA A 336 -13.94 -4.70 25.48
C ALA A 336 -15.39 -4.47 25.03
N ALA A 337 -15.63 -4.18 23.74
CA ALA A 337 -16.98 -4.04 23.20
C ALA A 337 -17.76 -5.37 23.22
N VAL A 338 -17.12 -6.47 22.80
CA VAL A 338 -17.67 -7.82 22.83
C VAL A 338 -17.86 -8.28 24.28
N GLY A 339 -16.91 -8.00 25.19
CA GLY A 339 -17.02 -8.32 26.61
C GLY A 339 -18.16 -7.58 27.31
N ARG A 340 -18.59 -6.42 26.79
CA ARG A 340 -19.80 -5.69 27.26
C ARG A 340 -21.11 -6.29 26.73
N LYS A 341 -21.07 -7.25 25.80
CA LYS A 341 -22.26 -7.93 25.29
C LYS A 341 -22.90 -8.75 26.42
N LYS A 342 -24.09 -8.32 26.87
CA LYS A 342 -24.79 -9.02 27.95
C LYS A 342 -25.37 -10.35 27.44
N GLN A 343 -25.38 -11.36 28.31
CA GLN A 343 -25.83 -12.72 28.00
C GLN A 343 -27.31 -12.80 27.60
N GLN A 344 -28.18 -11.99 28.22
CA GLN A 344 -29.59 -11.81 27.84
C GLN A 344 -30.15 -10.47 28.37
N HIS A 345 -31.07 -9.87 27.60
CA HIS A 345 -31.91 -8.71 27.92
C HIS A 345 -31.37 -7.69 28.93
N ALA A 346 -30.30 -7.00 28.54
CA ALA A 346 -29.77 -5.85 29.25
C ALA A 346 -30.81 -4.73 29.39
N GLY A 347 -31.32 -4.47 30.60
CA GLY A 347 -32.23 -3.33 30.82
C GLY A 347 -33.64 -3.54 30.27
N MET A 348 -34.12 -4.80 30.20
CA MET A 348 -35.47 -5.13 29.69
C MET A 348 -36.58 -4.27 30.31
N PHE A 349 -36.45 -3.95 31.61
CA PHE A 349 -37.42 -3.15 32.36
C PHE A 349 -37.28 -1.64 32.13
N SER A 350 -36.17 -1.17 31.57
CA SER A 350 -35.97 0.24 31.18
C SER A 350 -36.23 0.50 29.70
N ILE A 351 -36.44 -0.53 28.86
CA ILE A 351 -36.83 -0.38 27.45
C ILE A 351 -38.16 0.39 27.33
N SER A 352 -39.11 0.13 28.23
CA SER A 352 -40.41 0.83 28.28
C SER A 352 -40.30 2.32 28.63
N GLN A 353 -39.16 2.75 29.18
CA GLN A 353 -38.88 4.14 29.58
C GLN A 353 -37.92 4.84 28.60
N MET A 354 -37.37 4.13 27.62
CA MET A 354 -36.50 4.70 26.60
C MET A 354 -37.34 5.38 25.50
N LYS A 355 -36.93 6.59 25.08
CA LYS A 355 -37.48 7.22 23.87
C LYS A 355 -37.31 6.28 22.69
N ASN A 356 -38.31 6.18 21.83
CA ASN A 356 -38.28 5.30 20.66
C ASN A 356 -37.05 5.62 19.78
N TRP A 357 -36.17 4.65 19.56
CA TRP A 357 -35.00 4.80 18.69
C TRP A 357 -35.41 4.40 17.27
N PRO A 358 -35.13 5.21 16.24
CA PRO A 358 -35.30 4.80 14.84
C PRO A 358 -34.54 3.50 14.59
N MET A 359 -35.15 2.52 13.89
CA MET A 359 -34.47 1.25 13.58
C MET A 359 -33.16 1.42 12.82
N ILE A 360 -32.96 2.55 12.12
CA ILE A 360 -31.69 2.90 11.47
C ILE A 360 -30.53 3.11 12.46
N LEU A 361 -30.81 3.37 13.74
CA LEU A 361 -29.81 3.59 14.79
C LEU A 361 -29.59 2.35 15.67
N ILE A 362 -30.41 1.30 15.49
CA ILE A 362 -30.28 0.01 16.18
C ILE A 362 -29.61 -0.92 15.18
N GLY A 363 -28.27 -0.85 15.12
CA GLY A 363 -27.49 -1.70 14.22
C GLY A 363 -27.80 -3.18 14.46
N GLY A 364 -28.34 -3.84 13.44
CA GLY A 364 -28.62 -5.27 13.36
C GLY A 364 -27.74 -5.95 12.34
#